data_AF-A0A4Q0PLT4-F1
#
_entry.id   AF-A0A4Q0PLT4-F1
#
_cell.length_a   1.000
_cell.length_b   1.000
_cell.length_c   1.000
_cell.angle_alpha   90.00
_cell.angle_beta   90.00
_cell.angle_gamma   90.00
#
_symmetry.space_group_name_H-M   'P 1'
#
loop_
_entity.id
_entity.type
_entity.pdbx_description
1 polymer ?
#
loop_
_entity_poly.entity_id
_entity_poly.type
_entity_poly.pdbx_seq_one_letter_code
_entity_poly.pdbx_strand_id
1 'polypeptide(L)'
;MAVHYTKIYLYQLGHRIVFNIAISNTDDHLRNNGFILKEKGRGLSPAYDLNPSIEKYELSLNVDDNVLDFELAQSVGEFLHLNEN
;
A
#
# COMPACT_ATOMS: atom_id res chain seq x y z
N MET A 1 20.09 -6.80 -9.39
CA MET A 1 18.77 -7.37 -9.75
C MET A 1 17.81 -7.39 -8.56
N ALA A 2 18.12 -8.05 -7.43
CA ALA A 2 17.19 -8.15 -6.29
C ALA A 2 16.77 -6.80 -5.67
N VAL A 3 17.72 -5.87 -5.47
CA VAL A 3 17.46 -4.54 -4.88
C VAL A 3 16.47 -3.70 -5.72
N HIS A 4 16.53 -3.83 -7.05
CA HIS A 4 15.66 -3.08 -7.95
C HIS A 4 14.20 -3.55 -7.86
N TYR A 5 13.97 -4.86 -7.72
CA TYR A 5 12.62 -5.39 -7.54
C TYR A 5 12.01 -4.99 -6.19
N THR A 6 12.82 -4.92 -5.12
CA THR A 6 12.35 -4.45 -3.80
C THR A 6 11.84 -3.01 -3.86
N LYS A 7 12.57 -2.12 -4.55
CA LYS A 7 12.13 -0.73 -4.74
C LYS A 7 10.78 -0.63 -5.45
N ILE A 8 10.59 -1.39 -6.53
CA ILE A 8 9.33 -1.43 -7.28
C ILE A 8 8.16 -1.88 -6.38
N TYR A 9 8.37 -2.85 -5.48
CA TYR A 9 7.32 -3.31 -4.57
C TYR A 9 6.97 -2.28 -3.50
N LEU A 10 7.97 -1.64 -2.90
CA LEU A 10 7.74 -0.60 -1.90
C LEU A 10 6.99 0.59 -2.51
N TYR A 11 7.37 1.00 -3.73
CA TYR A 11 6.67 2.05 -4.47
C TYR A 11 5.20 1.69 -4.74
N GLN A 12 4.95 0.48 -5.25
CA GLN A 12 3.58 0.02 -5.52
C GLN A 12 2.74 -0.14 -4.25
N LEU A 13 3.34 -0.57 -3.13
CA LEU A 13 2.66 -0.63 -1.83
C LEU A 13 2.33 0.78 -1.31
N GLY A 14 3.26 1.73 -1.41
CA GLY A 14 3.01 3.10 -1.02
C GLY A 14 1.87 3.75 -1.80
N HIS A 15 1.79 3.51 -3.11
CA HIS A 15 0.64 3.96 -3.91
C HIS A 15 -0.70 3.39 -3.43
N ARG A 16 -0.73 2.12 -3.00
CA ARG A 16 -1.96 1.51 -2.46
C ARG A 16 -2.35 2.13 -1.14
N ILE A 17 -1.39 2.39 -0.25
CA ILE A 17 -1.64 3.04 1.03
C ILE A 17 -2.26 4.42 0.80
N VAL A 18 -1.64 5.26 -0.03
CA VAL A 18 -2.15 6.60 -0.36
C VAL A 18 -3.53 6.54 -1.01
N PHE A 19 -3.74 5.58 -1.92
CA PHE A 19 -5.05 5.38 -2.56
C PHE A 19 -6.12 4.95 -1.55
N ASN A 20 -5.81 4.01 -0.66
CA ASN A 20 -6.73 3.54 0.39
C ASN A 20 -7.10 4.68 1.35
N ILE A 21 -6.16 5.56 1.69
CA ILE A 21 -6.43 6.82 2.42
C ILE A 21 -7.41 7.70 1.63
N ALA A 22 -7.15 7.95 0.35
CA ALA A 22 -7.96 8.82 -0.49
C ALA A 22 -9.41 8.34 -0.70
N ILE A 23 -9.64 7.01 -0.70
CA ILE A 23 -10.97 6.43 -0.86
C ILE A 23 -11.59 5.96 0.45
N SER A 24 -10.93 6.23 1.58
CA SER A 24 -11.31 5.73 2.91
C SER A 24 -11.56 4.22 2.90
N ASN A 25 -10.72 3.45 2.21
CA ASN A 25 -10.77 1.99 2.24
C ASN A 25 -10.12 1.50 3.53
N THR A 26 -10.97 1.18 4.50
CA THR A 26 -10.53 0.72 5.81
C THR A 26 -10.22 -0.77 5.85
N ASP A 27 -10.58 -1.56 4.84
CA ASP A 27 -10.50 -3.03 4.84
C ASP A 27 -9.22 -3.57 4.15
N ASP A 28 -8.15 -2.77 4.12
CA ASP A 28 -6.89 -3.15 3.48
C ASP A 28 -6.04 -4.07 4.36
N HIS A 29 -6.39 -5.35 4.43
CA HIS A 29 -5.62 -6.34 5.17
C HIS A 29 -4.38 -6.82 4.41
N LEU A 30 -3.37 -7.39 5.11
CA LEU A 30 -2.20 -8.00 4.46
C LEU A 30 -2.56 -9.04 3.39
N ARG A 31 -3.68 -9.76 3.57
CA ARG A 31 -4.22 -10.73 2.58
C ARG A 31 -4.69 -10.09 1.28
N ASN A 32 -4.93 -8.78 1.24
CA ASN A 32 -5.33 -8.02 0.06
C ASN A 32 -4.13 -7.53 -0.76
N ASN A 33 -2.91 -7.85 -0.29
CA ASN A 33 -1.65 -7.53 -0.94
C ASN A 33 -0.92 -8.80 -1.44
N GLY A 34 -1.59 -9.53 -2.33
CA GLY A 34 -1.07 -10.77 -2.91
C GLY A 34 0.14 -10.60 -3.84
N PHE A 35 0.86 -11.71 -4.06
CA PHE A 35 1.99 -11.79 -5.00
C PHE A 35 1.72 -12.81 -6.10
N ILE A 36 2.07 -12.47 -7.33
CA ILE A 36 2.05 -13.33 -8.50
C ILE A 36 3.48 -13.84 -8.76
N LEU A 37 3.63 -15.15 -8.89
CA LEU A 37 4.88 -15.76 -9.34
C LEU A 37 5.07 -15.47 -10.84
N LYS A 38 6.21 -14.89 -11.19
CA LYS A 38 6.68 -14.60 -12.55
C LYS A 38 7.95 -15.40 -12.83
N GLU A 39 8.35 -15.48 -14.10
CA GLU A 39 9.59 -16.17 -14.51
C GLU A 39 10.84 -15.66 -13.77
N LYS A 40 10.86 -14.38 -13.37
CA LYS A 40 11.97 -13.72 -12.68
C LYS A 40 11.63 -13.29 -11.25
N GLY A 41 10.89 -14.12 -10.50
CA GLY A 41 10.60 -13.89 -9.08
C GLY A 41 9.12 -13.63 -8.80
N ARG A 42 8.80 -12.99 -7.68
CA ARG A 42 7.43 -12.69 -7.27
C ARG A 42 7.15 -11.21 -7.45
N GLY A 43 6.10 -10.83 -8.17
CA GLY A 43 5.63 -9.44 -8.24
C GLY A 43 4.34 -9.24 -7.46
N LEU A 44 4.04 -8.02 -7.01
CA LEU A 44 2.70 -7.71 -6.49
C LEU A 44 1.65 -8.04 -7.55
N SER A 45 0.54 -8.64 -7.12
CA SER A 45 -0.66 -8.76 -7.96
C SER A 45 -1.20 -7.37 -8.32
N PRO A 46 -2.14 -7.21 -9.26
CA PRO A 46 -2.98 -6.02 -9.28
C PRO A 46 -3.64 -5.77 -7.91
N ALA A 47 -4.00 -4.52 -7.60
CA ALA A 47 -4.80 -4.23 -6.42
C ALA A 47 -6.21 -4.84 -6.59
N TYR A 48 -6.77 -5.42 -5.53
CA TYR A 48 -8.09 -6.04 -5.50
C TYR A 48 -8.76 -5.81 -4.15
N ASP A 49 -10.06 -6.08 -4.07
CA ASP A 49 -10.85 -5.92 -2.84
C ASP A 49 -10.80 -4.49 -2.28
N LEU A 50 -10.91 -3.51 -3.18
CA LEU A 50 -10.96 -2.09 -2.86
C LEU A 50 -12.41 -1.69 -2.57
N ASN A 51 -12.69 -1.29 -1.33
CA ASN A 51 -14.04 -0.95 -0.89
C ASN A 51 -14.09 0.49 -0.33
N PRO A 52 -14.40 1.50 -1.17
CA PRO A 52 -14.51 2.87 -0.70
C PRO A 52 -15.57 3.02 0.39
N SER A 53 -15.27 3.74 1.47
CA SER A 53 -16.23 3.98 2.55
C SER A 53 -16.33 5.45 2.91
N ILE A 54 -17.50 6.04 2.71
CA ILE A 54 -17.77 7.42 3.17
C ILE A 54 -18.19 7.49 4.64
N GLU A 55 -18.37 6.34 5.29
CA GLU A 55 -18.91 6.22 6.65
C GLU A 55 -17.85 5.81 7.70
N LYS A 56 -16.69 5.33 7.27
CA LYS A 56 -15.65 4.77 8.16
C LYS A 56 -14.35 5.56 8.06
N TYR A 57 -13.81 5.95 9.22
CA TYR A 57 -12.60 6.75 9.35
C TYR A 57 -11.38 5.98 9.92
N GLU A 58 -11.51 4.67 10.18
CA GLU A 58 -10.46 3.85 10.85
C GLU A 58 -10.06 2.60 10.05
N LEU A 59 -8.76 2.44 9.76
CA LEU A 59 -8.16 1.28 9.05
C LEU A 59 -8.20 -0.03 9.87
N SER A 60 -8.25 -1.17 9.18
CA SER A 60 -8.12 -2.52 9.76
C SER A 60 -6.66 -3.01 9.78
N LEU A 61 -5.73 -2.22 9.23
CA LEU A 61 -4.33 -2.58 9.11
C LEU A 61 -3.51 -1.96 10.24
N ASN A 62 -3.14 -2.78 11.23
CA ASN A 62 -2.29 -2.41 12.37
C ASN A 62 -0.92 -1.90 11.91
N VAL A 63 -0.79 -0.58 11.80
CA VAL A 63 0.49 0.13 11.69
C VAL A 63 0.42 1.32 12.66
N ASP A 64 0.55 1.04 13.95
CA ASP A 64 0.72 1.98 15.10
C ASP A 64 -0.19 3.21 15.26
N ASP A 65 -1.09 3.52 14.33
CA ASP A 65 -2.28 4.37 14.49
C ASP A 65 -3.16 4.20 13.25
N ASN A 66 -4.38 3.68 13.43
CA ASN A 66 -5.34 3.32 12.36
C ASN A 66 -5.97 4.54 11.65
N VAL A 67 -5.29 5.67 11.62
CA VAL A 67 -5.81 6.89 11.01
C VAL A 67 -5.44 6.88 9.53
N LEU A 68 -6.45 7.08 8.68
CA LEU A 68 -6.27 7.40 7.26
C LEU A 68 -5.63 8.80 7.15
N ASP A 69 -4.34 8.88 7.46
CA ASP A 69 -3.63 10.15 7.61
C ASP A 69 -2.58 10.33 6.50
N PHE A 70 -2.79 11.36 5.68
CA PHE A 70 -1.84 11.75 4.65
C PHE A 70 -0.53 12.26 5.24
N GLU A 71 -0.52 12.87 6.43
CA GLU A 71 0.71 13.30 7.09
C GLU A 71 1.55 12.09 7.50
N LEU A 72 0.92 11.06 8.07
CA LEU A 72 1.59 9.80 8.36
C LEU A 72 2.12 9.14 7.09
N ALA A 73 1.32 9.07 6.02
CA ALA A 73 1.75 8.51 4.74
C ALA A 73 2.92 9.29 4.11
N GLN A 74 2.92 10.62 4.25
CA GLN A 74 4.03 11.47 3.79
C GLN A 74 5.29 11.23 4.63
N SER A 75 5.16 11.06 5.94
CA SER A 75 6.30 10.83 6.85
C SER A 75 7.07 9.54 6.53
N VAL A 76 6.37 8.50 6.05
CA VAL A 76 6.98 7.22 5.66
C VAL A 76 7.29 7.14 4.16
N GLY A 77 6.96 8.18 3.38
CA GLY A 77 7.04 8.16 1.92
C GLY A 77 8.46 7.94 1.38
N GLU A 78 9.48 8.40 2.11
CA GLU A 78 10.90 8.14 1.78
C GLU A 78 11.25 6.65 1.88
N PHE A 79 10.78 5.96 2.93
CA PHE A 79 10.97 4.51 3.10
C PHE A 79 10.24 3.69 2.03
N LEU A 80 9.14 4.23 1.50
CA LEU A 80 8.34 3.60 0.45
C LEU A 80 8.78 3.98 -0.97
N HIS A 81 9.86 4.75 -1.12
CA HIS A 81 10.38 5.23 -2.40
C HIS A 81 9.38 6.05 -3.24
N LEU A 82 8.42 6.73 -2.61
CA LEU A 82 7.38 7.52 -3.31
C LEU A 82 7.94 8.74 -4.08
N ASN A 83 9.18 9.13 -3.82
CA ASN A 83 9.86 10.25 -4.48
C ASN A 83 10.67 9.84 -5.73
N GLU A 84 10.72 8.54 -6.05
CA GLU A 84 11.46 8.02 -7.21
C GLU A 84 10.50 7.86 -8.41
N ASN A 85 10.74 8.59 -9.50
CA ASN A 85 10.01 8.47 -10.79
C ASN A 85 10.68 7.47 -11.72
#